data_AF-A0A524ABK9-F1
#
_entry.id   AF-A0A524ABK9-F1
#
_cell.length_a   1.000
_cell.length_b   1.000
_cell.length_c   1.000
_cell.angle_alpha   90.00
_cell.angle_beta   90.00
_cell.angle_gamma   90.00
#
_symmetry.space_group_name_H-M   'P 1'
#
loop_
_entity.id
_entity.type
_entity.pdbx_description
1 polymer ?
#
loop_
_entity_poly.entity_id
_entity_poly.type
_entity_poly.pdbx_seq_one_letter_code
_entity_poly.pdbx_strand_id
1 'polypeptide(L)'
;MTIEIVLFQALEDVKDLELPPGTPSSGSKFEDFMVQQLYQMLQQQGTLRIFPPRYTLHEATHSGLAHQFDIVIRQDKLTTIECKFRGKTGIDNLFAFVGKLVDYREPPRGIFVTTAENVNDNVFCYAIAHRISIVCSSLPPVEYMIQRVKKNTELAHRLARLQTRLRGKTAPNHLLVEWQNAYSRFTVEGYN
;
A
#
# COMPACT_ATOMS: atom_id res chain seq x y z
N MET A 1 -5.51 13.73 3.35
CA MET A 1 -5.24 12.75 2.28
C MET A 1 -4.41 11.62 2.89
N THR A 2 -4.69 10.36 2.58
CA THR A 2 -4.00 9.21 3.22
C THR A 2 -2.74 8.78 2.49
N ILE A 3 -1.86 8.05 3.19
CA ILE A 3 -0.60 7.52 2.66
C ILE A 3 -0.85 6.68 1.40
N GLU A 4 -1.83 5.79 1.42
CA GLU A 4 -2.15 4.93 0.26
C GLU A 4 -2.60 5.73 -0.95
N ILE A 5 -3.35 6.83 -0.77
CA ILE A 5 -3.78 7.68 -1.89
C ILE A 5 -2.58 8.39 -2.50
N VAL A 6 -1.69 8.96 -1.68
CA VAL A 6 -0.46 9.60 -2.17
C VAL A 6 0.40 8.60 -2.94
N LEU A 7 0.59 7.40 -2.39
CA LEU A 7 1.37 6.36 -3.05
C LEU A 7 0.72 5.90 -4.36
N PHE A 8 -0.61 5.76 -4.37
CA PHE A 8 -1.35 5.35 -5.57
C PHE A 8 -1.22 6.39 -6.69
N GLN A 9 -1.40 7.67 -6.37
CA GLN A 9 -1.23 8.76 -7.33
C GLN A 9 0.21 8.85 -7.83
N ALA A 10 1.19 8.72 -6.93
CA ALA A 10 2.60 8.70 -7.29
C ALA A 10 2.95 7.59 -8.30
N LEU A 11 2.26 6.44 -8.26
CA LEU A 11 2.48 5.36 -9.24
C LEU A 11 2.07 5.75 -10.67
N GLU A 12 1.17 6.72 -10.85
CA GLU A 12 0.83 7.23 -12.18
C GLU A 12 2.02 7.97 -12.79
N ASP A 13 2.71 8.77 -11.99
CA ASP A 13 3.89 9.58 -12.37
C ASP A 13 5.17 8.75 -12.53
N VAL A 14 5.21 7.51 -12.02
CA VAL A 14 6.39 6.63 -12.14
C VAL A 14 6.73 6.31 -13.59
N LYS A 15 5.72 6.32 -14.49
CA LYS A 15 5.94 6.13 -15.93
C LYS A 15 6.86 7.21 -16.52
N ASP A 16 6.79 8.43 -15.98
CA ASP A 16 7.57 9.58 -16.44
C ASP A 16 9.03 9.55 -15.96
N LEU A 17 9.38 8.64 -15.04
CA LEU A 17 10.76 8.48 -14.56
C LEU A 17 11.66 7.72 -15.53
N GLU A 18 11.10 7.12 -16.59
CA GLU A 18 11.81 6.34 -17.62
C GLU A 18 12.82 5.32 -17.06
N LEU A 19 12.51 4.72 -15.91
CA LEU A 19 13.43 3.82 -15.20
C LEU A 19 13.43 2.41 -15.82
N PRO A 20 14.60 1.84 -16.18
CA PRO A 20 14.66 0.47 -16.70
C PRO A 20 14.34 -0.55 -15.59
N PRO A 21 13.32 -1.42 -15.77
CA PRO A 21 12.91 -2.39 -14.76
C PRO A 21 14.01 -3.42 -14.49
N GLY A 22 14.07 -3.92 -13.25
CA GLY A 22 14.99 -5.00 -12.87
C GLY A 22 16.45 -4.59 -12.62
N THR A 23 16.77 -3.29 -12.70
CA THR A 23 18.09 -2.77 -12.31
C THR A 23 18.07 -2.31 -10.85
N PRO A 24 19.10 -2.64 -10.03
CA PRO A 24 19.15 -2.21 -8.62
C PRO A 24 19.07 -0.69 -8.45
N SER A 25 19.72 0.07 -9.34
CA SER A 25 19.68 1.53 -9.36
C SER A 25 18.28 2.08 -9.60
N SER A 26 17.47 1.44 -10.44
CA SER A 26 16.07 1.84 -10.66
C SER A 26 15.17 1.53 -9.48
N GLY A 27 15.40 0.40 -8.78
CA GLY A 27 14.72 0.10 -7.52
C GLY A 27 14.97 1.18 -6.48
N SER A 28 16.23 1.54 -6.25
CA SER A 28 16.60 2.63 -5.33
C SER A 28 16.00 3.99 -5.73
N LYS A 29 16.04 4.34 -7.02
CA LYS A 29 15.43 5.59 -7.50
C LYS A 29 13.91 5.61 -7.31
N PHE A 30 13.24 4.48 -7.51
CA PHE A 30 11.82 4.34 -7.26
C PHE A 30 11.51 4.54 -5.77
N GLU A 31 12.26 3.89 -4.88
CA GLU A 31 12.13 4.08 -3.42
C GLU A 31 12.31 5.55 -3.03
N ASP A 32 13.38 6.20 -3.51
CA ASP A 32 13.67 7.61 -3.25
C ASP A 32 12.57 8.53 -3.78
N PHE A 33 12.03 8.26 -4.97
CA PHE A 33 10.90 8.97 -5.55
C PHE A 33 9.64 8.85 -4.67
N MET A 34 9.28 7.64 -4.24
CA MET A 34 8.10 7.43 -3.40
C MET A 34 8.22 8.16 -2.05
N VAL A 35 9.42 8.17 -1.44
CA VAL A 35 9.69 8.96 -0.23
C VAL A 35 9.52 10.46 -0.49
N GLN A 36 10.03 10.96 -1.61
CA GLN A 36 9.89 12.36 -1.99
C GLN A 36 8.42 12.77 -2.17
N GLN A 37 7.62 11.94 -2.84
CA GLN A 37 6.18 12.19 -3.01
C GLN A 37 5.45 12.26 -1.66
N LEU A 38 5.74 11.33 -0.75
CA LEU A 38 5.19 11.35 0.60
C LEU A 38 5.61 12.61 1.37
N TYR A 39 6.88 13.02 1.27
CA TYR A 39 7.40 14.22 1.92
C TYR A 39 6.68 15.47 1.41
N GLN A 40 6.59 15.65 0.10
CA GLN A 40 5.95 16.81 -0.53
C GLN A 40 4.46 16.90 -0.18
N MET A 41 3.73 15.77 -0.21
CA MET A 41 2.27 15.75 -0.07
C MET A 41 1.76 15.66 1.37
N LEU A 42 2.53 15.05 2.28
CA LEU A 42 2.07 14.77 3.64
C LEU A 42 2.79 15.61 4.70
N GLN A 43 4.05 16.02 4.50
CA GLN A 43 4.73 16.85 5.51
C GLN A 43 4.04 18.20 5.70
N GLN A 44 3.43 18.74 4.63
CA GLN A 44 2.62 19.96 4.67
C GLN A 44 1.39 19.85 5.59
N GLN A 45 0.99 18.64 5.99
CA GLN A 45 -0.17 18.37 6.86
C GLN A 45 0.20 18.26 8.35
N GLY A 46 1.48 18.37 8.72
CA GLY A 46 1.97 18.32 10.12
C GLY A 46 2.13 16.92 10.72
N THR A 47 2.79 16.85 11.91
CA THR A 47 3.12 15.70 12.80
C THR A 47 3.59 14.36 12.20
N LEU A 48 3.83 14.30 10.90
CA LEU A 48 4.39 13.14 10.22
C LEU A 48 5.92 13.19 10.25
N ARG A 49 6.54 12.24 10.95
CA ARG A 49 7.97 11.99 10.82
C ARG A 49 8.21 10.91 9.77
N ILE A 50 8.72 11.31 8.61
CA ILE A 50 9.19 10.40 7.56
C ILE A 50 10.69 10.18 7.81
N PHE A 51 11.11 8.92 7.90
CA PHE A 51 12.52 8.56 8.09
C PHE A 51 13.25 8.57 6.74
N PRO A 52 14.60 8.65 6.73
CA PRO A 52 15.38 8.48 5.50
C PRO A 52 14.99 7.19 4.75
N PRO A 53 15.11 7.16 3.41
CA PRO A 53 14.83 5.96 2.63
C PRO A 53 15.70 4.79 3.11
N ARG A 54 15.19 3.56 3.02
CA ARG A 54 15.88 2.32 3.41
C ARG A 54 16.28 2.33 4.90
N TYR A 55 15.38 2.80 5.76
CA TYR A 55 15.62 2.92 7.20
C TYR A 55 15.59 1.56 7.89
N THR A 56 16.56 1.33 8.79
CA THR A 56 16.56 0.17 9.70
C THR A 56 15.79 0.54 10.95
N LEU A 57 14.67 -0.13 11.19
CA LEU A 57 13.81 0.11 12.35
C LEU A 57 14.34 -0.68 13.55
N HIS A 58 14.63 0.04 14.65
CA HIS A 58 15.24 -0.51 15.86
C HIS A 58 14.25 -0.67 17.03
N GLU A 59 12.97 -0.85 16.73
CA GLU A 59 11.97 -1.19 17.74
C GLU A 59 12.15 -2.63 18.25
N ALA A 60 11.59 -2.94 19.42
CA ALA A 60 11.76 -4.25 20.02
C ALA A 60 11.15 -5.38 19.16
N THR A 61 11.97 -6.36 18.82
CA THR A 61 11.57 -7.58 18.10
C THR A 61 11.55 -8.81 19.01
N HIS A 62 10.99 -9.91 18.52
CA HIS A 62 11.01 -11.22 19.15
C HIS A 62 12.37 -11.90 18.92
N SER A 63 12.92 -11.79 17.71
CA SER A 63 14.23 -12.37 17.35
C SER A 63 15.45 -11.60 17.87
N GLY A 64 15.29 -10.32 18.23
CA GLY A 64 16.41 -9.42 18.55
C GLY A 64 17.09 -8.81 17.32
N LEU A 65 16.59 -9.10 16.11
CA LEU A 65 17.08 -8.50 14.86
C LEU A 65 16.38 -7.17 14.58
N ALA A 66 17.08 -6.26 13.90
CA ALA A 66 16.50 -5.04 13.34
C ALA A 66 16.26 -5.22 11.84
N HIS A 67 15.12 -4.72 11.34
CA HIS A 67 14.73 -4.91 9.93
C HIS A 67 14.79 -3.60 9.16
N GLN A 68 15.34 -3.65 7.95
CA GLN A 68 15.29 -2.56 6.99
C GLN A 68 13.97 -2.57 6.21
N PHE A 69 13.36 -1.39 6.09
CA PHE A 69 12.21 -1.13 5.25
C PHE A 69 12.51 0.02 4.28
N ASP A 70 11.91 -0.04 3.10
CA ASP A 70 12.15 0.96 2.05
C ASP A 70 11.71 2.36 2.52
N ILE A 71 10.57 2.44 3.24
CA ILE A 71 10.08 3.67 3.87
C ILE A 71 9.54 3.39 5.27
N VAL A 72 9.84 4.27 6.22
CA VAL A 72 9.27 4.26 7.58
C VAL A 72 8.67 5.62 7.88
N ILE A 73 7.47 5.60 8.47
CA ILE A 73 6.71 6.80 8.83
C ILE A 73 6.20 6.63 10.27
N ARG A 74 6.35 7.68 11.08
CA ARG A 74 5.75 7.77 12.42
C ARG A 74 4.74 8.92 12.48
N GLN A 75 3.51 8.55 12.79
CA GLN A 75 2.44 9.43 13.28
C GLN A 75 2.09 8.98 14.71
N ASP A 76 0.83 8.66 14.99
CA ASP A 76 0.39 7.98 16.21
C ASP A 76 0.88 6.52 16.28
N LYS A 77 1.06 5.89 15.11
CA LYS A 77 1.56 4.53 14.96
C LYS A 77 2.66 4.48 13.92
N LEU A 78 3.53 3.48 14.03
CA LEU A 78 4.50 3.19 12.99
C LEU A 78 3.79 2.61 11.75
N THR A 79 4.16 3.14 10.60
CA THR A 79 3.84 2.58 9.29
C THR A 79 5.14 2.32 8.55
N THR A 80 5.26 1.12 8.00
CA THR A 80 6.39 0.68 7.18
C THR A 80 5.87 0.36 5.78
N ILE A 81 6.63 0.75 4.77
CA ILE A 81 6.26 0.56 3.36
C ILE A 81 7.38 -0.23 2.70
N GLU A 82 7.01 -1.27 1.98
CA GLU A 82 7.90 -2.02 1.10
C GLU A 82 7.52 -1.72 -0.35
N CYS A 83 8.50 -1.29 -1.14
CA CYS A 83 8.39 -0.84 -2.52
C CYS A 83 9.00 -1.91 -3.44
N LYS A 84 8.30 -2.25 -4.52
CA LYS A 84 8.81 -3.18 -5.54
C LYS A 84 8.60 -2.62 -6.95
N PHE A 85 9.72 -2.22 -7.56
CA PHE A 85 9.77 -1.77 -8.95
C PHE A 85 10.03 -2.95 -9.89
N ARG A 86 8.97 -3.69 -10.29
CA ARG A 86 9.08 -4.89 -11.14
C ARG A 86 7.85 -5.07 -12.03
N GLY A 87 8.02 -5.65 -13.22
CA GLY A 87 6.90 -6.00 -14.10
C GLY A 87 6.01 -7.15 -13.59
N LYS A 88 6.49 -7.93 -12.61
CA LYS A 88 5.72 -8.98 -11.92
C LYS A 88 6.03 -8.96 -10.42
N THR A 89 5.00 -9.10 -9.59
CA THR A 89 5.13 -9.27 -8.14
C THR A 89 4.92 -10.73 -7.77
N GLY A 90 5.99 -11.39 -7.33
CA GLY A 90 5.89 -12.70 -6.68
C GLY A 90 5.44 -12.55 -5.23
N ILE A 91 4.65 -13.53 -4.75
CA ILE A 91 4.13 -13.56 -3.38
C ILE A 91 5.25 -13.63 -2.33
N ASP A 92 6.43 -14.15 -2.68
CA ASP A 92 7.58 -14.31 -1.78
C ASP A 92 8.04 -12.97 -1.18
N ASN A 93 7.97 -11.86 -1.94
CA ASN A 93 8.31 -10.53 -1.41
C ASN A 93 7.31 -10.08 -0.34
N LEU A 94 6.03 -10.41 -0.52
CA LEU A 94 5.00 -10.13 0.47
C LEU A 94 5.15 -11.03 1.70
N PHE A 95 5.53 -12.30 1.52
CA PHE A 95 5.87 -13.20 2.64
C PHE A 95 7.04 -12.67 3.45
N ALA A 96 8.13 -12.28 2.79
CA ALA A 96 9.29 -11.69 3.45
C ALA A 96 8.91 -10.42 4.20
N PHE A 97 8.12 -9.53 3.59
CA PHE A 97 7.66 -8.31 4.22
C PHE A 97 6.79 -8.60 5.46
N VAL A 98 5.79 -9.48 5.35
CA VAL A 98 4.97 -9.90 6.49
C VAL A 98 5.83 -10.51 7.58
N GLY A 99 6.81 -11.35 7.23
CA GLY A 99 7.79 -11.92 8.15
C GLY A 99 8.54 -10.87 8.97
N LYS A 100 9.02 -9.80 8.33
CA LYS A 100 9.64 -8.65 9.03
C LYS A 100 8.67 -8.01 10.02
N LEU A 101 7.40 -7.80 9.62
CA LEU A 101 6.40 -7.12 10.44
C LEU A 101 6.02 -7.91 11.70
N VAL A 102 5.81 -9.23 11.55
CA VAL A 102 5.37 -10.09 12.67
C VAL A 102 6.48 -10.37 13.68
N ASP A 103 7.74 -10.09 13.34
CA ASP A 103 8.85 -10.18 14.28
C ASP A 103 8.88 -9.02 15.29
N TYR A 104 8.21 -7.89 15.01
CA TYR A 104 8.09 -6.80 15.98
C TYR A 104 7.06 -7.12 17.07
N ARG A 105 7.41 -6.82 18.33
CA ARG A 105 6.51 -7.02 19.48
C ARG A 105 5.25 -6.17 19.38
N GLU A 106 5.40 -4.98 18.83
CA GLU A 106 4.31 -4.12 18.40
C GLU A 106 4.41 -3.97 16.87
N PRO A 107 3.73 -4.84 16.10
CA PRO A 107 3.84 -4.84 14.65
C PRO A 107 3.47 -3.48 14.05
N PRO A 108 4.35 -2.86 13.24
CA PRO A 108 3.98 -1.65 12.53
C PRO A 108 2.93 -1.97 11.46
N ARG A 109 2.20 -0.94 11.05
CA ARG A 109 1.28 -1.04 9.92
C ARG A 109 2.07 -1.28 8.63
N GLY A 110 1.71 -2.31 7.86
CA GLY A 110 2.35 -2.60 6.57
C GLY A 110 1.60 -2.06 5.36
N ILE A 111 2.34 -1.45 4.42
CA ILE A 111 1.87 -1.11 3.08
C ILE A 111 2.84 -1.73 2.07
N PHE A 112 2.31 -2.39 1.05
CA PHE A 112 3.10 -3.00 -0.02
C PHE A 112 2.80 -2.28 -1.33
N VAL A 113 3.81 -1.58 -1.87
CA VAL A 113 3.69 -0.78 -3.09
C VAL A 113 4.38 -1.50 -4.23
N THR A 114 3.72 -1.63 -5.38
CA THR A 114 4.33 -2.25 -6.56
C THR A 114 3.90 -1.62 -7.87
N THR A 115 4.82 -1.61 -8.84
CA THR A 115 4.52 -1.24 -10.24
C THR A 115 4.03 -2.42 -11.08
N ALA A 116 3.97 -3.64 -10.52
CA ALA A 116 3.45 -4.78 -11.25
C ALA A 116 1.96 -4.61 -11.54
N GLU A 117 1.58 -4.75 -12.81
CA GLU A 117 0.20 -4.61 -13.26
C GLU A 117 -0.67 -5.83 -12.88
N ASN A 118 -0.03 -7.00 -12.69
CA ASN A 118 -0.67 -8.30 -12.48
C ASN A 118 -0.55 -8.80 -11.04
N VAL A 119 -1.05 -8.03 -10.07
CA VAL A 119 -1.24 -8.54 -8.70
C VAL A 119 -2.39 -9.56 -8.73
N ASN A 120 -2.06 -10.84 -8.61
CA ASN A 120 -3.07 -11.90 -8.68
C ASN A 120 -3.86 -12.04 -7.37
N ASP A 121 -4.97 -12.77 -7.46
CA ASP A 121 -5.90 -13.04 -6.36
C ASP A 121 -5.23 -13.65 -5.12
N ASN A 122 -4.20 -14.48 -5.29
CA ASN A 122 -3.48 -15.08 -4.17
C ASN A 122 -2.68 -14.03 -3.38
N VAL A 123 -1.96 -13.15 -4.08
CA VAL A 123 -1.22 -12.05 -3.45
C VAL A 123 -2.19 -11.13 -2.71
N PHE A 124 -3.32 -10.79 -3.34
CA PHE A 124 -4.28 -9.88 -2.73
C PHE A 124 -5.02 -10.52 -1.54
N CYS A 125 -5.49 -11.76 -1.68
CA CYS A 125 -6.11 -12.50 -0.59
C CYS A 125 -5.16 -12.64 0.62
N TYR A 126 -3.87 -12.95 0.36
CA TYR A 126 -2.86 -13.02 1.40
C TYR A 126 -2.62 -11.67 2.08
N ALA A 127 -2.53 -10.58 1.33
CA ALA A 127 -2.40 -9.25 1.91
C ALA A 127 -3.60 -8.90 2.80
N ILE A 128 -4.84 -9.20 2.37
CA ILE A 128 -6.04 -9.00 3.20
C ILE A 128 -5.94 -9.83 4.49
N ALA A 129 -5.53 -11.09 4.41
CA ALA A 129 -5.37 -11.98 5.56
C ALA A 129 -4.41 -11.41 6.62
N HIS A 130 -3.33 -10.76 6.16
CA HIS A 130 -2.31 -10.15 7.01
C HIS A 130 -2.51 -8.63 7.24
N ARG A 131 -3.65 -8.07 6.83
CA ARG A 131 -3.98 -6.64 6.96
C ARG A 131 -2.93 -5.71 6.33
N ILE A 132 -2.31 -6.17 5.24
CA ILE A 132 -1.38 -5.38 4.44
C ILE A 132 -2.18 -4.63 3.39
N SER A 133 -1.98 -3.31 3.31
CA SER A 133 -2.52 -2.51 2.22
C SER A 133 -1.64 -2.71 0.98
N ILE A 134 -2.18 -3.28 -0.09
CA ILE A 134 -1.52 -3.28 -1.40
C ILE A 134 -1.85 -1.98 -2.12
N VAL A 135 -0.83 -1.35 -2.71
CA VAL A 135 -0.97 -0.20 -3.60
C VAL A 135 -0.26 -0.53 -4.91
N CYS A 136 -1.04 -0.64 -5.99
CA CYS A 136 -0.52 -0.75 -7.35
C CYS A 136 -1.42 0.02 -8.32
N SER A 137 -0.93 0.32 -9.52
CA SER A 137 -1.67 1.11 -10.53
C SER A 137 -3.02 0.49 -10.93
N SER A 138 -3.16 -0.84 -10.84
CA SER A 138 -4.38 -1.57 -11.18
C SER A 138 -5.34 -1.79 -9.99
N LEU A 139 -4.93 -1.45 -8.76
CA LEU A 139 -5.72 -1.66 -7.54
C LEU A 139 -5.83 -0.35 -6.74
N PRO A 140 -6.78 0.55 -7.09
CA PRO A 140 -6.95 1.79 -6.35
C PRO A 140 -7.35 1.51 -4.89
N PRO A 141 -6.84 2.29 -3.92
CA PRO A 141 -7.31 2.22 -2.54
C PRO A 141 -8.83 2.45 -2.47
N VAL A 142 -9.53 1.73 -1.59
CA VAL A 142 -11.00 1.90 -1.45
C VAL A 142 -11.36 3.34 -1.10
N GLU A 143 -10.53 4.02 -0.31
CA GLU A 143 -10.72 5.43 0.02
C GLU A 143 -10.65 6.33 -1.22
N TYR A 144 -9.74 6.04 -2.15
CA TYR A 144 -9.66 6.74 -3.44
C TYR A 144 -10.95 6.57 -4.23
N MET A 145 -11.47 5.33 -4.32
CA MET A 145 -12.74 5.06 -5.00
C MET A 145 -13.91 5.83 -4.35
N ILE A 146 -13.98 5.87 -3.01
CA ILE A 146 -15.00 6.62 -2.26
C ILE A 146 -14.96 8.11 -2.61
N GLN A 147 -13.78 8.71 -2.76
CA GLN A 147 -13.62 10.12 -3.11
C GLN A 147 -14.07 10.45 -4.54
N ARG A 148 -14.14 9.45 -5.42
CA ARG A 148 -14.43 9.59 -6.86
C ARG A 148 -15.84 9.15 -7.26
N VAL A 149 -16.66 8.74 -6.31
CA VAL A 149 -18.07 8.39 -6.54
C VAL A 149 -19.00 9.45 -5.96
N LYS A 150 -20.13 9.69 -6.63
CA LYS A 150 -21.16 10.60 -6.12
C LYS A 150 -21.65 10.12 -4.75
N LYS A 151 -21.68 11.04 -3.78
CA LYS A 151 -22.18 10.77 -2.42
C LYS A 151 -23.62 10.26 -2.46
N ASN A 152 -24.00 9.47 -1.45
CA ASN A 152 -25.34 8.89 -1.27
C ASN A 152 -25.79 7.92 -2.36
N THR A 153 -24.91 7.47 -3.25
CA THR A 153 -25.20 6.39 -4.21
C THR A 153 -25.07 5.01 -3.55
N GLU A 154 -25.67 3.98 -4.14
CA GLU A 154 -25.52 2.60 -3.66
C GLU A 154 -24.03 2.19 -3.63
N LEU A 155 -23.27 2.55 -4.66
CA LEU A 155 -21.84 2.26 -4.75
C LEU A 155 -21.04 2.94 -3.62
N ALA A 156 -21.33 4.20 -3.30
CA ALA A 156 -20.67 4.90 -2.19
C ALA A 156 -20.90 4.18 -0.84
N HIS A 157 -22.12 3.74 -0.57
CA HIS A 157 -22.42 2.97 0.65
C HIS A 157 -21.73 1.60 0.67
N ARG A 158 -21.67 0.90 -0.48
CA ARG A 158 -20.95 -0.37 -0.61
C ARG A 158 -19.46 -0.21 -0.35
N LEU A 159 -18.83 0.81 -0.95
CA LEU A 159 -17.41 1.10 -0.76
C LEU A 159 -17.09 1.47 0.70
N ALA A 160 -17.93 2.28 1.36
CA ALA A 160 -17.76 2.61 2.78
C ALA A 160 -17.85 1.37 3.69
N ARG A 161 -18.80 0.46 3.41
CA ARG A 161 -18.90 -0.83 4.10
C ARG A 161 -17.67 -1.70 3.85
N LEU A 162 -17.20 -1.79 2.60
CA LEU A 162 -16.00 -2.55 2.24
C LEU A 162 -14.77 -2.01 2.99
N GLN A 163 -14.56 -0.69 3.03
CA GLN A 163 -13.46 -0.05 3.75
C GLN A 163 -13.46 -0.44 5.24
N THR A 164 -14.64 -0.45 5.86
CA THR A 164 -14.79 -0.87 7.26
C THR A 164 -14.46 -2.35 7.44
N ARG A 165 -14.96 -3.20 6.54
CA ARG A 165 -14.79 -4.66 6.63
C ARG A 165 -13.38 -5.15 6.33
N LEU A 166 -12.64 -4.45 5.46
CA LEU A 166 -11.21 -4.70 5.21
C LEU A 166 -10.35 -4.51 6.47
N ARG A 167 -10.83 -3.74 7.46
CA ARG A 167 -10.19 -3.58 8.77
C ARG A 167 -10.72 -4.56 9.83
N GLY A 168 -11.73 -5.36 9.49
CA GLY A 168 -12.45 -6.24 10.39
C GLY A 168 -11.87 -7.66 10.51
N LYS A 169 -12.75 -8.61 10.85
CA LYS A 169 -12.45 -10.06 10.97
C LYS A 169 -13.11 -10.90 9.87
N THR A 170 -13.49 -10.29 8.74
CA THR A 170 -14.13 -11.03 7.64
C THR A 170 -13.11 -11.95 6.96
N ALA A 171 -13.57 -13.11 6.48
CA ALA A 171 -12.74 -14.04 5.71
C ALA A 171 -12.10 -13.33 4.48
N PRO A 172 -10.78 -13.45 4.26
CA PRO A 172 -10.06 -12.73 3.21
C PRO A 172 -10.56 -12.99 1.78
N ASN A 173 -10.90 -14.23 1.47
CA ASN A 173 -11.45 -14.62 0.17
C ASN A 173 -12.78 -13.93 -0.13
N HIS A 174 -13.66 -13.79 0.87
CA HIS A 174 -14.93 -13.08 0.70
C HIS A 174 -14.69 -11.58 0.49
N LEU A 175 -13.73 -10.99 1.22
CA LEU A 175 -13.34 -9.59 1.03
C LEU A 175 -12.73 -9.32 -0.35
N LEU A 176 -11.95 -10.26 -0.89
CA LEU A 176 -11.41 -10.17 -2.25
C LEU A 176 -12.54 -10.09 -3.29
N VAL A 177 -13.51 -11.00 -3.21
CA VAL A 177 -14.66 -11.02 -4.13
C VAL A 177 -15.49 -9.73 -4.00
N GLU A 178 -15.72 -9.26 -2.77
CA GLU A 178 -16.41 -7.98 -2.55
C GLU A 178 -15.64 -6.79 -3.15
N TRP A 179 -14.32 -6.78 -3.01
CA TRP A 179 -13.47 -5.76 -3.60
C TRP A 179 -13.55 -5.79 -5.13
N GLN A 180 -13.41 -6.98 -5.75
CA GLN A 180 -13.47 -7.13 -7.21
C GLN A 180 -14.82 -6.64 -7.77
N ASN A 181 -15.92 -7.01 -7.11
CA ASN A 181 -17.27 -6.56 -7.48
C ASN A 181 -17.43 -5.03 -7.34
N ALA A 182 -16.91 -4.45 -6.25
CA ALA A 182 -16.95 -3.01 -6.05
C ALA A 182 -16.10 -2.26 -7.08
N TYR A 183 -14.93 -2.78 -7.42
CA TYR A 183 -14.03 -2.21 -8.40
C TYR A 183 -14.62 -2.26 -9.82
N SER A 184 -15.19 -3.40 -10.23
CA SER A 184 -15.86 -3.51 -11.53
C SER A 184 -17.02 -2.51 -11.69
N ARG A 185 -17.79 -2.27 -10.63
CA ARG A 185 -18.80 -1.20 -10.65
C ARG A 185 -18.18 0.19 -10.68
N PHE A 186 -17.13 0.41 -9.90
CA PHE A 186 -16.39 1.68 -9.91
C PHE A 186 -15.84 2.03 -11.28
N THR A 187 -15.39 1.07 -12.09
CA THR A 187 -14.91 1.36 -13.46
C THR A 187 -16.01 1.84 -14.42
N VAL A 188 -17.29 1.66 -14.06
CA VAL A 188 -18.45 2.08 -14.87
C VAL A 188 -19.13 3.32 -14.27
N GLU A 189 -19.25 3.37 -12.95
CA GLU A 189 -20.02 4.38 -12.20
C GLU A 189 -19.11 5.44 -11.52
N GLY A 190 -17.81 5.19 -11.45
CA GLY A 190 -16.81 6.11 -10.93
C GLY A 190 -16.50 7.20 -11.95
N TYR A 191 -16.07 8.37 -11.46
CA TYR A 191 -15.90 9.61 -12.22
C TYR A 191 -17.22 10.35 -12.48
N ASN A 192 -17.65 11.07 -11.45
CA ASN A 192 -18.26 12.39 -11.65
C ASN A 192 -17.19 13.45 -11.40
#